data_AF-A0A946AG07-F1
#
_entry.id   AF-A0A946AG07-F1
#
_cell.length_a   1.000
_cell.length_b   1.000
_cell.length_c   1.000
_cell.angle_alpha   90.00
_cell.angle_beta   90.00
_cell.angle_gamma   90.00
#
_symmetry.space_group_name_H-M   'P 1'
#
loop_
_entity.id
_entity.type
_entity.pdbx_description
1 polymer ?
#
loop_
_entity_poly.entity_id
_entity_poly.type
_entity_poly.pdbx_seq_one_letter_code
_entity_poly.pdbx_strand_id
1 'polypeptide(L)' 'MPALRLFVLAVLAGAFIGLGAMAATTMWTGLSGVAPFGVARMAGGLVFALGLILVVLGGAELFTGN' A
#
# COMPACT_ATOMS: atom_id res chain seq x y z
N MET A 1 11.19 -15.26 14.96
CA MET A 1 10.21 -14.58 15.84
C MET A 1 9.19 -15.59 16.33
N PRO A 2 8.57 -15.44 17.52
CA PRO A 2 7.46 -16.30 17.94
C PRO A 2 6.34 -16.30 16.89
N ALA A 3 5.79 -17.47 16.55
CA ALA A 3 4.86 -17.62 15.42
C ALA A 3 3.62 -16.71 15.52
N LEU A 4 3.06 -16.57 16.73
CA LEU A 4 1.93 -15.67 16.97
C LEU A 4 2.30 -14.20 16.70
N ARG A 5 3.50 -13.77 17.08
CA ARG A 5 3.97 -12.39 16.82
C ARG A 5 4.14 -12.15 15.31
N LEU A 6 4.76 -13.09 14.61
CA LEU A 6 4.90 -13.02 13.15
C LEU A 6 3.54 -12.92 12.46
N PHE A 7 2.58 -13.76 12.87
CA PHE A 7 1.23 -13.77 12.30
C PHE A 7 0.52 -12.41 12.49
N VAL A 8 0.55 -11.84 13.69
CA VAL A 8 -0.06 -10.53 13.95
C VAL A 8 0.60 -9.43 13.12
N LEU A 9 1.93 -9.44 13.01
CA LEU A 9 2.66 -8.46 12.19
C LEU A 9 2.39 -8.62 10.69
N ALA A 10 2.19 -9.84 10.21
CA ALA A 10 1.81 -10.11 8.81
C ALA A 10 0.38 -9.63 8.50
N VAL A 11 -0.56 -9.83 9.42
CA VAL A 11 -1.93 -9.28 9.31
C VAL A 11 -1.89 -7.75 9.28
N LEU A 12 -1.07 -7.13 10.14
CA LEU A 12 -0.87 -5.68 10.14
C LEU A 12 -0.28 -5.17 8.81
N ALA A 13 0.71 -5.87 8.25
CA ALA A 13 1.27 -5.55 6.94
C ALA A 13 0.19 -5.62 5.85
N GLY A 14 -0.65 -6.65 5.86
CA GLY A 14 -1.80 -6.77 4.96
C GLY A 14 -2.77 -5.58 5.08
N ALA A 15 -3.07 -5.12 6.29
CA ALA A 15 -3.92 -3.96 6.50
C ALA A 15 -3.32 -2.66 5.92
N PHE A 16 -2.01 -2.44 6.09
CA PHE A 16 -1.33 -1.26 5.53
C PHE A 16 -1.26 -1.27 4.00
N ILE A 17 -0.96 -2.41 3.39
CA ILE A 17 -0.97 -2.56 1.93
C ILE A 17 -2.39 -2.41 1.38
N GLY A 18 -3.39 -2.97 2.07
CA GLY A 18 -4.80 -2.78 1.73
C GLY A 18 -5.20 -1.30 1.75
N LEU A 19 -4.76 -0.53 2.76
CA LEU A 19 -4.98 0.91 2.84
C LEU A 19 -4.33 1.66 1.67
N GLY A 20 -3.06 1.34 1.35
CA GLY A 20 -2.37 1.91 0.19
C GLY A 20 -3.10 1.62 -1.14
N ALA A 21 -3.60 0.39 -1.31
CA ALA A 21 -4.39 0.00 -2.48
C ALA A 21 -5.72 0.77 -2.55
N MET A 22 -6.46 0.88 -1.44
CA MET A 22 -7.69 1.67 -1.39
C MET A 22 -7.42 3.12 -1.78
N ALA A 23 -6.41 3.76 -1.18
CA ALA A 23 -6.05 5.15 -1.48
C ALA A 23 -5.66 5.34 -2.96
N ALA A 24 -4.89 4.42 -3.54
CA ALA A 24 -4.53 4.46 -4.95
C ALA A 24 -5.76 4.31 -5.87
N THR A 25 -6.72 3.43 -5.53
CA THR A 25 -7.97 3.30 -6.29
C THR A 25 -8.83 4.56 -6.21
N THR A 26 -8.92 5.18 -5.04
CA THR A 26 -9.59 6.48 -4.89
C THR A 26 -8.89 7.55 -5.72
N MET A 27 -7.55 7.59 -5.72
CA MET A 27 -6.79 8.54 -6.54
C MET A 27 -7.01 8.35 -8.04
N TRP A 28 -7.16 7.12 -8.54
CA TRP A 28 -7.43 6.86 -9.96
C TRP A 28 -8.86 7.13 -10.39
N THR A 29 -9.79 7.22 -9.45
CA THR A 29 -11.23 7.35 -9.76
C THR A 29 -11.48 8.65 -10.53
N GLY A 30 -12.03 8.52 -11.74
CA GLY A 30 -12.36 9.65 -12.61
C GLY A 30 -11.23 10.20 -13.47
N LEU A 31 -10.00 9.65 -13.42
CA LEU A 31 -8.91 10.12 -14.28
C LEU A 31 -8.95 9.58 -15.72
N SER A 32 -9.76 8.56 -16.00
CA SER A 32 -9.89 7.98 -17.33
C SER A 32 -10.38 9.02 -18.34
N GLY A 33 -9.59 9.28 -19.38
CA GLY A 33 -9.92 10.28 -20.41
C GLY A 33 -9.66 11.74 -19.99
N VAL A 34 -9.27 11.99 -18.73
CA VAL A 34 -8.94 13.32 -18.21
C VAL A 34 -7.42 13.53 -18.15
N ALA A 35 -6.68 12.52 -17.69
CA ALA A 35 -5.23 12.57 -17.55
C ALA A 35 -4.53 11.57 -18.48
N PRO A 36 -3.29 11.86 -18.95
CA PRO A 36 -2.48 10.88 -19.64
C PRO A 36 -2.29 9.62 -18.78
N PHE A 37 -2.38 8.45 -19.40
CA PHE A 37 -2.36 7.16 -18.70
C PHE A 37 -1.16 7.00 -17.75
N GLY A 38 0.04 7.38 -18.22
CA GLY A 38 1.27 7.32 -17.41
C GLY A 38 1.20 8.22 -16.17
N VAL A 39 0.67 9.44 -16.31
CA VAL A 39 0.50 10.39 -15.19
C VAL A 39 -0.50 9.86 -14.17
N ALA A 40 -1.64 9.34 -14.63
CA ALA A 40 -2.63 8.72 -13.75
C ALA A 40 -2.02 7.54 -12.97
N ARG A 41 -1.32 6.63 -13.65
CA ARG A 41 -0.66 5.47 -13.01
C ARG A 41 0.42 5.90 -12.02
N MET A 42 1.25 6.88 -12.36
CA MET A 42 2.27 7.41 -11.48
C MET A 42 1.65 8.03 -10.22
N ALA A 43 0.57 8.82 -10.35
CA ALA A 43 -0.11 9.44 -9.21
C ALA A 43 -0.64 8.39 -8.22
N GLY A 44 -1.34 7.36 -8.69
CA GLY A 44 -1.80 6.30 -7.79
C GLY A 44 -0.66 5.44 -7.24
N GLY A 45 0.45 5.27 -7.97
CA GLY A 45 1.67 4.62 -7.46
C GLY A 45 2.32 5.40 -6.30
N LEU A 46 2.38 6.73 -6.42
CA LEU A 46 2.87 7.61 -5.35
C LEU A 46 1.97 7.53 -4.10
N VAL A 47 0.65 7.50 -4.29
CA VAL A 47 -0.30 7.33 -3.18
C VAL A 47 -0.19 5.92 -2.56
N PHE A 48 -0.02 4.88 -3.36
CA PHE A 48 0.17 3.51 -2.89
C PHE A 48 1.41 3.37 -1.99
N ALA A 49 2.48 4.11 -2.27
CA ALA A 49 3.70 4.11 -1.47
C ALA A 49 3.46 4.41 0.02
N LEU A 50 2.36 5.10 0.36
CA LEU A 50 1.94 5.30 1.75
C LEU A 50 1.72 3.97 2.49
N GLY A 51 1.19 2.94 1.83
CA GLY A 51 1.05 1.60 2.41
C GLY A 51 2.40 0.97 2.78
N LEU A 52 3.42 1.13 1.93
CA LEU A 52 4.78 0.67 2.21
C LEU A 52 5.45 1.49 3.33
N ILE A 53 5.24 2.81 3.35
CA ILE A 53 5.74 3.68 4.43
C ILE A 53 5.17 3.23 5.78
N LEU A 54 3.89 2.89 5.85
CA LEU A 54 3.27 2.37 7.07
C LEU A 54 3.85 1.01 7.50
N VAL A 55 4.18 0.13 6.56
CA VAL A 55 4.87 -1.14 6.85
C VAL A 55 6.23 -0.89 7.50
N VAL A 56 7.05 -0.02 6.92
CA VAL A 56 8.41 0.29 7.41
C VAL A 56 8.35 0.96 8.78
N LEU A 57 7.54 2.02 8.92
CA LEU A 57 7.45 2.78 10.18
C LEU A 57 6.73 2.02 11.29
N GLY A 58 5.74 1.20 10.94
CA GLY A 58 5.00 0.36 11.88
C GLY A 58 5.72 -0.94 12.24
N GLY A 59 6.85 -1.26 11.59
CA GLY A 59 7.58 -2.51 11.80
C GLY A 59 6.75 -3.75 11.48
N ALA A 60 5.85 -3.66 10.49
CA ALA A 60 5.03 -4.79 10.07
C ALA A 60 5.86 -5.77 9.23
N GLU A 61 5.48 -7.05 9.22
CA GLU A 61 6.24 -8.10 8.54
C GLU A 61 5.56 -8.43 7.22
N LEU A 62 5.96 -7.72 6.17
CA LEU A 62 5.46 -7.95 4.81
C LEU A 62 6.17 -9.14 4.17
N PHE A 63 5.43 -9.98 3.44
CA PHE A 63 5.95 -11.20 2.80
C PHE A 63 7.17 -10.96 1.89
N THR A 64 7.24 -9.81 1.23
CA THR A 64 8.35 -9.42 0.33
C THR A 64 9.49 -8.71 1.05
N GLY A 65 9.40 -8.54 2.37
CA GLY A 65 10.32 -7.77 3.19
C GLY A 65 9.74 -6.46 3.69
N ASN A 66 10.25 -6.02 4.83
CA ASN A 66 10.08 -4.71 5.45
C ASN A 66 11.32 -3.84 5.29
#